data_AF-A0A2W2M2B6-F1
#
_entry.id   AF-A0A2W2M2B6-F1
#
_cell.length_a   1.000
_cell.length_b   1.000
_cell.length_c   1.000
_cell.angle_alpha   90.00
_cell.angle_beta   90.00
_cell.angle_gamma   90.00
#
_symmetry.space_group_name_H-M   'P 1'
#
loop_
_entity.id
_entity.type
_entity.pdbx_description
1 polymer ?
#
loop_
_entity_poly.entity_id
_entity_poly.type
_entity_poly.pdbx_seq_one_letter_code
_entity_poly.pdbx_strand_id
1 'polypeptide(L)'
;MQNRFNRGMATLVGLVLAGTGLAAVSAAPAAAGSYDCPAGYFCGWTGKSANGSMWKTNKNVADLGSWDNKIRSYTNRTKKIACVYEDKNYVPWGGYWAQEPNEPGEYSGYPVATTSSIKFVRTERECSQTAYPRWFSQTSPKALGFGDMNGDRRADMVIRDKAGRLWFTPGNGTGKLIGSSGWNKMNALTRHGDFNGDGREDLIAREASTGKLWLYPGTSTGKLGKRKLVGSSGWNAMANLISVGDFSGDGRPDLATVTNKKYVIDGYSGHPGWLVSYRGRSNGTLTAGERTDGEWWGLNGFC
;
A
#
# COMPACT_ATOMS: atom_id res chain seq x y z
N MET A 1 6.24 23.16 83.69
CA MET A 1 6.66 23.90 82.47
C MET A 1 5.41 24.62 81.94
N GLN A 2 5.09 25.78 82.51
CA GLN A 2 5.19 27.12 81.90
C GLN A 2 4.23 27.31 80.69
N ASN A 3 2.97 27.72 80.93
CA ASN A 3 2.45 29.11 80.92
C ASN A 3 2.64 29.87 79.60
N ARG A 4 1.52 30.26 78.93
CA ARG A 4 0.95 31.63 79.02
C ARG A 4 -0.41 31.81 78.29
N PHE A 5 -1.35 32.30 79.09
CA PHE A 5 -2.54 33.13 78.82
C PHE A 5 -2.57 33.99 77.53
N ASN A 6 -3.76 34.18 76.93
CA ASN A 6 -4.61 35.35 77.25
C ASN A 6 -6.03 35.31 76.65
N ARG A 7 -6.96 35.91 77.41
CA ARG A 7 -8.39 36.12 77.14
C ARG A 7 -8.64 37.27 76.16
N GLY A 8 -9.76 37.20 75.45
CA GLY A 8 -10.38 38.37 74.80
C GLY A 8 -11.80 38.06 74.32
N MET A 9 -12.80 38.37 75.14
CA MET A 9 -14.18 38.60 74.66
C MET A 9 -14.20 39.93 73.91
N ALA A 10 -14.76 39.96 72.70
CA ALA A 10 -15.26 41.19 72.08
C ALA A 10 -16.53 40.88 71.29
N THR A 11 -17.57 41.61 71.68
CA THR A 11 -18.97 41.59 71.28
C THR A 11 -19.19 41.66 69.76
N LEU A 12 -20.04 40.78 69.23
CA LEU A 12 -20.59 40.89 67.87
C LEU A 12 -21.48 42.14 67.77
N VAL A 13 -21.10 43.10 66.92
CA VAL A 13 -22.01 44.08 66.32
C VAL A 13 -22.25 43.63 64.88
N GLY A 14 -23.51 43.45 64.52
CA GLY A 14 -23.96 42.92 63.25
C GLY A 14 -23.53 43.77 62.05
N LEU A 15 -23.13 43.09 60.98
CA LEU A 15 -23.01 43.67 59.65
C LEU A 15 -23.82 42.81 58.67
N VAL A 16 -24.83 43.42 58.07
CA VAL A 16 -25.65 42.85 57.00
C VAL A 16 -24.75 42.65 55.78
N LEU A 17 -24.49 41.40 55.39
CA LEU A 17 -23.82 41.04 54.15
C LEU A 17 -24.87 40.71 53.08
N ALA A 18 -24.94 41.56 52.06
CA ALA A 18 -25.67 41.28 50.84
C ALA A 18 -25.13 40.00 50.19
N GLY A 19 -26.01 39.02 49.97
CA GLY A 19 -25.67 37.76 49.33
C GLY A 19 -25.27 37.98 47.87
N THR A 20 -23.98 37.83 47.58
CA THR A 20 -23.51 37.57 46.22
C THR A 20 -23.57 36.07 46.01
N GLY A 21 -24.59 35.62 45.26
CA GLY A 21 -24.61 34.26 44.74
C GLY A 21 -23.43 34.09 43.78
N LEU A 22 -22.38 33.41 44.23
CA LEU A 22 -21.34 32.88 43.35
C LEU A 22 -21.99 31.82 42.47
N ALA A 23 -22.45 32.23 41.28
CA ALA A 23 -22.70 31.31 40.19
C ALA A 23 -21.38 30.58 39.91
N ALA A 24 -21.32 29.30 40.23
CA ALA A 24 -20.25 28.44 39.77
C ALA A 24 -20.35 28.39 38.25
N VAL A 25 -19.60 29.26 37.57
CA VAL A 25 -19.37 29.15 36.13
C VAL A 25 -18.52 27.90 35.97
N SER A 26 -19.16 26.76 35.75
CA SER A 26 -18.46 25.58 35.27
C SER A 26 -17.81 25.98 33.95
N ALA A 27 -16.48 26.18 33.96
CA ALA A 27 -15.73 26.39 32.75
C ALA A 27 -16.10 25.25 31.78
N ALA A 28 -16.58 25.61 30.59
CA ALA A 28 -16.81 24.62 29.55
C ALA A 28 -15.53 23.79 29.40
N PRO A 29 -15.62 22.45 29.26
CA PRO A 29 -14.44 21.62 29.10
C PRO A 29 -13.58 22.21 27.98
N ALA A 30 -12.27 22.31 28.22
CA ALA A 30 -11.33 22.83 27.24
C ALA A 30 -11.56 22.11 25.90
N ALA A 31 -11.69 22.88 24.81
CA ALA A 31 -11.91 22.32 23.49
C ALA A 31 -10.75 21.39 23.13
N ALA A 32 -11.07 20.18 22.66
CA ALA A 32 -10.06 19.20 22.28
C ALA A 32 -9.22 19.75 21.11
N GLY A 33 -7.90 19.78 21.28
CA GLY A 33 -6.91 20.17 20.28
C GLY A 33 -6.49 19.02 19.36
N SER A 34 -5.63 19.29 18.39
CA SER A 34 -5.11 18.27 17.46
C SER A 34 -4.36 17.12 18.15
N TYR A 35 -3.66 17.41 19.27
CA TYR A 35 -2.94 16.41 20.07
C TYR A 35 -3.87 15.44 20.82
N ASP A 36 -5.14 15.80 21.00
CA ASP A 36 -6.12 14.97 21.71
C ASP A 36 -6.69 13.83 20.84
N CYS A 37 -6.35 13.80 19.54
CA CYS A 37 -6.74 12.70 18.67
C CYS A 37 -5.91 11.44 19.01
N PRO A 38 -6.53 10.36 19.51
CA PRO A 38 -5.78 9.17 19.92
C PRO A 38 -5.16 8.45 18.72
N ALA A 39 -4.02 7.80 18.94
CA ALA A 39 -3.43 6.92 17.95
C ALA A 39 -4.44 5.84 17.49
N GLY A 40 -4.51 5.60 16.19
CA GLY A 40 -5.45 4.65 15.58
C GLY A 40 -6.82 5.23 15.23
N TYR A 41 -7.05 6.53 15.43
CA TYR A 41 -8.32 7.19 15.09
C TYR A 41 -8.14 8.28 14.03
N PHE A 42 -9.19 8.45 13.22
CA PHE A 42 -9.46 9.71 12.54
C PHE A 42 -10.24 10.60 13.48
N CYS A 43 -9.88 11.87 13.56
CA CYS A 43 -10.63 12.85 14.33
C CYS A 43 -10.99 14.04 13.45
N GLY A 44 -12.21 14.54 13.61
CA GLY A 44 -12.72 15.72 12.93
C GLY A 44 -13.22 16.74 13.95
N TRP A 45 -13.04 18.02 13.68
CA TRP A 45 -13.43 19.12 14.56
C TRP A 45 -14.37 20.09 13.88
N THR A 46 -15.22 20.75 14.67
CA THR A 46 -16.15 21.76 14.16
C THR A 46 -15.49 23.08 13.79
N GLY A 47 -14.29 23.36 14.30
CA GLY A 47 -13.50 24.52 13.92
C GLY A 47 -12.38 24.19 12.93
N LYS A 48 -11.80 25.22 12.31
CA LYS A 48 -10.84 25.09 11.19
C LYS A 48 -9.41 24.77 11.63
N SER A 49 -9.12 24.84 12.92
CA SER A 49 -7.76 24.69 13.47
C SER A 49 -7.71 23.64 14.59
N ALA A 50 -8.36 22.49 14.34
CA ALA A 50 -8.50 21.39 15.29
C ALA A 50 -9.00 21.86 16.67
N ASN A 51 -10.07 22.64 16.66
CA ASN A 51 -10.69 23.22 17.86
C ASN A 51 -12.23 23.12 17.81
N GLY A 52 -12.87 23.39 18.95
CA GLY A 52 -14.31 23.15 19.13
C GLY A 52 -14.62 21.71 19.52
N SER A 53 -15.80 21.22 19.15
CA SER A 53 -16.17 19.82 19.42
C SER A 53 -15.37 18.87 18.54
N MET A 54 -14.94 17.75 19.11
CA MET A 54 -14.23 16.69 18.40
C MET A 54 -15.12 15.47 18.22
N TRP A 55 -15.10 14.91 17.03
CA TRP A 55 -15.63 13.60 16.69
C TRP A 55 -14.49 12.69 16.26
N LYS A 56 -14.64 11.38 16.48
CA LYS A 56 -13.62 10.41 16.07
C LYS A 56 -14.21 9.08 15.63
N THR A 57 -13.49 8.41 14.73
CA THR A 57 -13.79 7.05 14.29
C THR A 57 -12.51 6.29 13.94
N ASN A 58 -12.56 4.97 14.04
CA ASN A 58 -11.56 4.04 13.48
C ASN A 58 -12.21 3.02 12.53
N LYS A 59 -13.46 3.26 12.15
CA LYS A 59 -14.26 2.44 11.23
C LYS A 59 -14.80 3.30 10.09
N ASN A 60 -15.08 2.67 8.96
CA ASN A 60 -15.76 3.37 7.87
C ASN A 60 -17.13 3.87 8.35
N VAL A 61 -17.49 5.09 7.98
CA VAL A 61 -18.74 5.75 8.38
C VAL A 61 -19.45 6.23 7.12
N ALA A 62 -20.50 5.51 6.72
CA ALA A 62 -21.22 5.76 5.48
C ALA A 62 -22.13 7.00 5.57
N ASP A 63 -22.55 7.37 6.78
CA ASP A 63 -23.35 8.56 7.05
C ASP A 63 -22.89 9.14 8.39
N LEU A 64 -22.46 10.40 8.40
CA LEU A 64 -22.06 11.11 9.61
C LEU A 64 -23.23 11.51 10.51
N GLY A 65 -24.47 11.39 10.04
CA GLY A 65 -25.68 11.65 10.83
C GLY A 65 -25.69 13.07 11.39
N SER A 66 -25.71 13.21 12.71
CA SER A 66 -25.69 14.52 13.36
C SER A 66 -24.38 15.32 13.15
N TRP A 67 -23.34 14.68 12.60
CA TRP A 67 -22.05 15.29 12.24
C TRP A 67 -21.91 15.62 10.74
N ASP A 68 -22.95 15.35 9.95
CA ASP A 68 -23.00 15.71 8.53
C ASP A 68 -22.71 17.20 8.32
N ASN A 69 -21.77 17.51 7.43
CA ASN A 69 -21.33 18.87 7.11
C ASN A 69 -20.78 19.69 8.30
N LYS A 70 -20.40 19.03 9.40
CA LYS A 70 -19.87 19.70 10.61
C LYS A 70 -18.35 19.64 10.76
N ILE A 71 -17.66 18.75 10.06
CA ILE A 71 -16.20 18.65 10.13
C ILE A 71 -15.57 19.80 9.34
N ARG A 72 -14.80 20.67 9.98
CA ARG A 72 -14.10 21.82 9.38
C ARG A 72 -12.58 21.68 9.39
N SER A 73 -12.07 20.78 10.21
CA SER A 73 -10.68 20.32 10.20
C SER A 73 -10.60 18.88 10.66
N TYR A 74 -9.56 18.15 10.30
CA TYR A 74 -9.41 16.74 10.65
C TYR A 74 -7.95 16.29 10.66
N THR A 75 -7.70 15.16 11.31
CA THR A 75 -6.42 14.46 11.32
C THR A 75 -6.66 12.96 11.20
N ASN A 76 -5.73 12.25 10.57
CA ASN A 76 -5.78 10.81 10.42
C ASN A 76 -4.63 10.14 11.20
N ARG A 77 -4.84 9.78 12.46
CA ARG A 77 -3.87 9.01 13.23
C ARG A 77 -4.01 7.49 13.01
N THR A 78 -4.71 7.05 11.95
CA THR A 78 -4.84 5.62 11.63
C THR A 78 -3.64 5.09 10.83
N LYS A 79 -3.64 3.79 10.48
CA LYS A 79 -2.62 3.17 9.61
C LYS A 79 -3.06 3.07 8.15
N LYS A 80 -4.15 3.72 7.79
CA LYS A 80 -4.79 3.65 6.47
C LYS A 80 -5.02 5.06 5.96
N ILE A 81 -5.16 5.19 4.65
CA ILE A 81 -5.62 6.44 4.06
C ILE A 81 -7.08 6.63 4.44
N ALA A 82 -7.44 7.80 4.94
CA ALA A 82 -8.82 8.19 5.18
C ALA A 82 -9.33 8.98 3.96
N CYS A 83 -10.24 8.39 3.20
CA CYS A 83 -10.99 9.10 2.17
C CYS A 83 -12.16 9.83 2.83
N VAL A 84 -12.16 11.15 2.74
CA VAL A 84 -13.18 12.05 3.30
C VAL A 84 -14.04 12.53 2.14
N TYR A 85 -15.33 12.16 2.13
CA TYR A 85 -16.24 12.41 0.99
C TYR A 85 -17.25 13.49 1.31
N GLU A 86 -17.59 14.26 0.28
CA GLU A 86 -18.70 15.21 0.35
C GLU A 86 -20.07 14.54 0.39
N ASP A 87 -20.18 13.35 -0.17
CA ASP A 87 -21.44 12.61 -0.21
C ASP A 87 -21.48 11.48 0.83
N LYS A 88 -22.69 11.03 1.14
CA LYS A 88 -22.93 9.80 1.91
C LYS A 88 -22.52 8.57 1.10
N ASN A 89 -22.36 7.45 1.80
CA ASN A 89 -22.08 6.12 1.24
C ASN A 89 -20.79 6.03 0.41
N TYR A 90 -19.79 6.86 0.71
CA TYR A 90 -18.49 6.87 0.02
C TYR A 90 -18.59 7.19 -1.48
N VAL A 91 -19.61 7.97 -1.84
CA VAL A 91 -19.83 8.39 -3.22
C VAL A 91 -18.85 9.52 -3.55
N PRO A 92 -18.07 9.43 -4.64
CA PRO A 92 -17.04 10.42 -4.97
C PRO A 92 -17.52 11.54 -5.91
N TRP A 93 -18.83 11.66 -6.20
CA TRP A 93 -19.35 12.57 -7.23
C TRP A 93 -19.27 14.05 -6.83
N GLY A 94 -19.60 14.39 -5.58
CA GLY A 94 -19.38 15.74 -5.03
C GLY A 94 -17.89 16.04 -4.89
N GLY A 95 -17.11 15.02 -4.51
CA GLY A 95 -15.66 15.09 -4.37
C GLY A 95 -15.18 14.31 -3.16
N TYR A 96 -13.87 14.10 -3.07
CA TYR A 96 -13.24 13.52 -1.90
C TYR A 96 -11.82 14.03 -1.72
N TRP A 97 -11.33 13.93 -0.49
CA TRP A 97 -9.93 14.15 -0.13
C TRP A 97 -9.34 12.90 0.51
N ALA A 98 -8.18 12.49 0.04
CA ALA A 98 -7.42 11.38 0.62
C ALA A 98 -6.42 11.93 1.63
N GLN A 99 -6.58 11.53 2.89
CA GLN A 99 -5.68 11.89 3.96
C GLN A 99 -4.80 10.71 4.34
N GLU A 100 -3.50 10.82 4.06
CA GLU A 100 -2.50 9.87 4.56
C GLU A 100 -2.40 9.94 6.09
N PRO A 101 -1.89 8.88 6.76
CA PRO A 101 -1.58 8.91 8.18
C PRO A 101 -0.73 10.12 8.58
N ASN A 102 -1.12 10.78 9.67
CA ASN A 102 -0.49 11.97 10.22
C ASN A 102 0.31 11.67 11.49
N GLU A 103 1.31 12.50 11.73
CA GLU A 103 2.01 12.56 13.01
C GLU A 103 1.15 13.28 14.08
N PRO A 104 1.43 13.08 15.38
CA PRO A 104 0.73 13.80 16.44
C PRO A 104 0.78 15.32 16.26
N GLY A 105 -0.37 15.98 16.38
CA GLY A 105 -0.50 17.44 16.32
C GLY A 105 -0.78 18.00 14.92
N GLU A 106 -0.49 17.25 13.85
CA GLU A 106 -0.81 17.63 12.48
C GLU A 106 -2.32 17.54 12.20
N TYR A 107 -2.83 18.46 11.39
CA TYR A 107 -4.22 18.47 10.94
C TYR A 107 -4.35 19.18 9.58
N SER A 108 -5.43 18.89 8.87
CA SER A 108 -5.86 19.61 7.67
C SER A 108 -7.04 20.53 8.00
N GLY A 109 -6.96 21.80 7.61
CA GLY A 109 -8.01 22.82 7.77
C GLY A 109 -8.60 23.34 6.45
N TYR A 110 -8.21 22.76 5.31
CA TYR A 110 -8.59 23.17 3.96
C TYR A 110 -9.39 22.07 3.25
N PRO A 111 -10.34 22.48 2.40
CA PRO A 111 -11.75 22.63 2.74
C PRO A 111 -12.45 21.26 2.94
N VAL A 112 -13.19 21.12 4.04
CA VAL A 112 -14.04 19.94 4.34
C VAL A 112 -15.48 20.33 4.71
N ALA A 113 -15.90 21.52 4.25
CA ALA A 113 -17.15 22.14 4.67
C ALA A 113 -18.42 21.30 4.43
N THR A 114 -18.29 20.27 3.61
CA THR A 114 -19.33 19.44 3.02
C THR A 114 -19.18 17.96 3.39
N THR A 115 -18.41 17.59 4.42
CA THR A 115 -18.13 16.15 4.70
C THR A 115 -19.37 15.38 5.16
N SER A 116 -19.68 14.27 4.49
CA SER A 116 -20.81 13.39 4.80
C SER A 116 -20.45 11.93 5.08
N SER A 117 -19.31 11.43 4.59
CA SER A 117 -18.86 10.06 4.87
C SER A 117 -17.34 9.91 4.86
N ILE A 118 -16.83 8.86 5.53
CA ILE A 118 -15.40 8.59 5.67
C ILE A 118 -15.11 7.10 5.48
N LYS A 119 -14.14 6.76 4.61
CA LYS A 119 -13.72 5.38 4.33
C LYS A 119 -12.21 5.21 4.50
N PHE A 120 -11.78 4.16 5.20
CA PHE A 120 -10.37 3.83 5.34
C PHE A 120 -9.91 2.79 4.32
N VAL A 121 -8.89 3.14 3.55
CA VAL A 121 -8.40 2.33 2.43
C VAL A 121 -6.88 2.12 2.50
N ARG A 122 -6.35 1.15 1.75
CA ARG A 122 -4.91 0.85 1.75
C ARG A 122 -4.15 1.60 0.66
N THR A 123 -4.83 1.99 -0.40
CA THR A 123 -4.30 2.86 -1.46
C THR A 123 -5.34 3.92 -1.81
N GLU A 124 -4.88 5.12 -2.18
CA GLU A 124 -5.76 6.24 -2.56
C GLU A 124 -6.74 5.88 -3.69
N ARG A 125 -6.33 4.99 -4.62
CA ARG A 125 -7.19 4.47 -5.69
C ARG A 125 -8.51 3.89 -5.17
N GLU A 126 -8.50 3.26 -4.01
CA GLU A 126 -9.69 2.65 -3.40
C GLU A 126 -10.71 3.67 -2.87
N CYS A 127 -10.39 4.98 -2.91
CA CYS A 127 -11.35 6.04 -2.62
C CYS A 127 -12.44 6.14 -3.70
N SER A 128 -12.08 6.00 -4.98
CA SER A 128 -13.02 6.16 -6.09
C SER A 128 -13.14 4.94 -7.00
N GLN A 129 -12.25 3.95 -6.83
CA GLN A 129 -12.18 2.77 -7.71
C GLN A 129 -11.98 1.48 -6.89
N THR A 130 -11.90 0.35 -7.58
CA THR A 130 -11.47 -0.93 -6.99
C THR A 130 -10.01 -0.86 -6.54
N ALA A 131 -9.52 -1.89 -5.84
CA ALA A 131 -8.10 -1.95 -5.46
C ALA A 131 -7.15 -2.29 -6.63
N TYR A 132 -7.69 -2.78 -7.75
CA TYR A 132 -6.97 -3.25 -8.94
C TYR A 132 -7.52 -2.60 -10.22
N PRO A 133 -6.69 -2.28 -11.22
CA PRO A 133 -7.17 -1.76 -12.50
C PRO A 133 -8.10 -2.75 -13.19
N ARG A 134 -9.13 -2.26 -13.87
CA ARG A 134 -9.97 -3.12 -14.71
C ARG A 134 -9.15 -3.52 -15.93
N TRP A 135 -9.12 -4.80 -16.22
CA TRP A 135 -8.40 -5.37 -17.35
C TRP A 135 -9.34 -6.26 -18.15
N PHE A 136 -9.43 -6.01 -19.46
CA PHE A 136 -10.26 -6.76 -20.39
C PHE A 136 -9.38 -7.27 -21.53
N SER A 137 -9.50 -8.56 -21.82
CA SER A 137 -8.88 -9.19 -22.98
C SER A 137 -9.88 -10.14 -23.62
N GLN A 138 -9.72 -10.41 -24.92
CA GLN A 138 -10.61 -11.32 -25.64
C GLN A 138 -10.22 -12.77 -25.35
N THR A 139 -11.20 -13.67 -25.47
CA THR A 139 -10.93 -15.11 -25.44
C THR A 139 -10.24 -15.49 -26.74
N SER A 140 -9.03 -16.03 -26.65
CA SER A 140 -8.33 -16.60 -27.79
C SER A 140 -8.99 -17.93 -28.21
N PRO A 141 -9.16 -18.19 -29.52
CA PRO A 141 -9.71 -19.47 -29.98
C PRO A 141 -8.79 -20.65 -29.62
N LYS A 142 -7.47 -20.40 -29.47
CA LYS A 142 -6.47 -21.38 -29.04
C LYS A 142 -5.82 -20.94 -27.73
N ALA A 143 -5.53 -21.88 -26.84
CA ALA A 143 -4.72 -21.59 -25.66
C ALA A 143 -3.31 -21.18 -26.11
N LEU A 144 -2.83 -20.03 -25.66
CA LEU A 144 -1.50 -19.54 -26.05
C LEU A 144 -0.38 -20.04 -25.13
N GLY A 145 -0.71 -20.65 -23.96
CA GLY A 145 0.26 -21.07 -22.94
C GLY A 145 1.01 -19.91 -22.26
N PHE A 146 1.20 -18.81 -23.00
CA PHE A 146 1.76 -17.54 -22.63
C PHE A 146 0.63 -16.52 -22.42
N GLY A 147 0.58 -15.93 -21.25
CA GLY A 147 -0.37 -14.91 -20.83
C GLY A 147 -1.59 -15.42 -20.09
N ASP A 148 -1.87 -16.72 -20.05
CA ASP A 148 -3.08 -17.33 -19.50
C ASP A 148 -2.74 -18.22 -18.30
N MET A 149 -2.89 -17.67 -17.09
CA MET A 149 -2.51 -18.28 -15.83
C MET A 149 -3.62 -19.17 -15.26
N ASN A 150 -4.88 -18.93 -15.63
CA ASN A 150 -6.04 -19.69 -15.13
C ASN A 150 -6.62 -20.68 -16.17
N GLY A 151 -6.13 -20.67 -17.41
CA GLY A 151 -6.56 -21.55 -18.49
C GLY A 151 -7.88 -21.14 -19.14
N ASP A 152 -8.35 -19.91 -18.96
CA ASP A 152 -9.62 -19.44 -19.52
C ASP A 152 -9.51 -18.90 -20.96
N ARG A 153 -8.31 -18.98 -21.53
CA ARG A 153 -7.90 -18.48 -22.87
C ARG A 153 -7.93 -16.96 -22.99
N ARG A 154 -7.98 -16.22 -21.90
CA ARG A 154 -7.79 -14.77 -21.88
C ARG A 154 -6.36 -14.47 -21.44
N ALA A 155 -5.85 -13.33 -21.89
CA ALA A 155 -4.62 -12.80 -21.31
C ALA A 155 -4.95 -12.25 -19.92
N ASP A 156 -4.20 -12.70 -18.91
CA ASP A 156 -4.33 -12.29 -17.52
C ASP A 156 -3.38 -11.14 -17.18
N MET A 157 -3.41 -10.64 -15.93
CA MET A 157 -2.30 -9.87 -15.34
C MET A 157 -2.11 -10.21 -13.86
N VAL A 158 -0.89 -10.00 -13.38
CA VAL A 158 -0.53 -10.00 -11.96
C VAL A 158 0.05 -8.63 -11.61
N ILE A 159 -0.59 -7.92 -10.69
CA ILE A 159 -0.30 -6.52 -10.39
C ILE A 159 0.00 -6.35 -8.91
N ARG A 160 1.10 -5.67 -8.60
CA ARG A 160 1.42 -5.25 -7.24
C ARG A 160 0.97 -3.82 -7.02
N ASP A 161 0.21 -3.57 -5.95
CA ASP A 161 -0.17 -2.20 -5.57
C ASP A 161 0.82 -1.56 -4.58
N LYS A 162 0.68 -0.26 -4.34
CA LYS A 162 1.53 0.51 -3.41
C LYS A 162 1.49 -0.04 -1.96
N ALA A 163 0.37 -0.65 -1.56
CA ALA A 163 0.22 -1.26 -0.25
C ALA A 163 0.94 -2.63 -0.13
N GLY A 164 1.59 -3.10 -1.21
CA GLY A 164 2.30 -4.37 -1.25
C GLY A 164 1.37 -5.58 -1.31
N ARG A 165 0.12 -5.39 -1.78
CA ARG A 165 -0.77 -6.48 -2.17
C ARG A 165 -0.47 -6.91 -3.59
N LEU A 166 -0.78 -8.16 -3.89
CA LEU A 166 -0.72 -8.74 -5.22
C LEU A 166 -2.12 -9.13 -5.69
N TRP A 167 -2.49 -8.65 -6.88
CA TRP A 167 -3.79 -8.83 -7.50
C TRP A 167 -3.64 -9.61 -8.79
N PHE A 168 -4.48 -10.63 -8.98
CA PHE A 168 -4.66 -11.33 -10.23
C PHE A 168 -5.88 -10.77 -10.97
N THR A 169 -5.76 -10.45 -12.24
CA THR A 169 -6.87 -9.92 -13.06
C THR A 169 -7.03 -10.76 -14.33
N PRO A 170 -8.11 -11.56 -14.48
CA PRO A 170 -8.23 -12.59 -15.52
C PRO A 170 -8.75 -12.08 -16.89
N GLY A 171 -8.56 -10.80 -17.19
CA GLY A 171 -8.99 -10.25 -18.49
C GLY A 171 -10.51 -10.16 -18.70
N ASN A 172 -11.32 -10.27 -17.66
CA ASN A 172 -12.79 -10.14 -17.73
C ASN A 172 -13.33 -8.93 -16.94
N GLY A 173 -12.45 -7.99 -16.57
CA GLY A 173 -12.78 -6.81 -15.76
C GLY A 173 -12.76 -7.04 -14.25
N THR A 174 -12.70 -8.29 -13.80
CA THR A 174 -12.61 -8.64 -12.38
C THR A 174 -11.16 -8.69 -11.90
N GLY A 175 -11.00 -8.82 -10.58
CA GLY A 175 -9.69 -8.98 -9.96
C GLY A 175 -9.82 -9.67 -8.60
N LYS A 176 -8.78 -10.43 -8.27
CA LYS A 176 -8.72 -11.31 -7.10
C LYS A 176 -7.44 -11.04 -6.33
N LEU A 177 -7.55 -10.87 -5.02
CA LEU A 177 -6.40 -10.75 -4.15
C LEU A 177 -5.71 -12.12 -4.04
N ILE A 178 -4.45 -12.20 -4.48
CA ILE A 178 -3.64 -13.43 -4.43
C ILE A 178 -2.43 -13.30 -3.49
N GLY A 179 -2.16 -12.09 -3.01
CA GLY A 179 -1.18 -11.81 -1.96
C GLY A 179 -1.62 -10.62 -1.11
N SER A 180 -1.80 -10.81 0.19
CA SER A 180 -2.41 -9.80 1.06
C SER A 180 -1.44 -8.73 1.58
N SER A 181 -0.14 -8.98 1.54
CA SER A 181 0.91 -8.04 1.98
C SER A 181 2.30 -8.55 1.58
N GLY A 182 3.34 -7.73 1.83
CA GLY A 182 4.74 -8.16 1.76
C GLY A 182 5.37 -8.16 0.36
N TRP A 183 4.59 -7.95 -0.70
CA TRP A 183 5.10 -7.97 -2.08
C TRP A 183 6.00 -6.77 -2.43
N ASN A 184 5.99 -5.72 -1.62
CA ASN A 184 6.95 -4.61 -1.72
C ASN A 184 8.39 -5.04 -1.35
N LYS A 185 8.58 -6.22 -0.72
CA LYS A 185 9.91 -6.79 -0.52
C LYS A 185 10.54 -7.33 -1.80
N MET A 186 9.73 -7.57 -2.84
CA MET A 186 10.23 -7.91 -4.16
C MET A 186 10.53 -6.63 -4.92
N ASN A 187 11.60 -6.55 -5.71
CA ASN A 187 11.87 -5.37 -6.56
C ASN A 187 11.80 -5.68 -8.06
N ALA A 188 11.61 -6.95 -8.42
CA ALA A 188 11.26 -7.39 -9.77
C ALA A 188 10.21 -8.50 -9.67
N LEU A 189 9.22 -8.44 -10.54
CA LEU A 189 8.19 -9.45 -10.74
C LEU A 189 8.10 -9.68 -12.24
N THR A 190 8.27 -10.92 -12.68
CA THR A 190 8.07 -11.29 -14.06
C THR A 190 7.37 -12.63 -14.11
N ARG A 191 6.50 -12.78 -15.09
CA ARG A 191 5.71 -13.98 -15.33
C ARG A 191 5.79 -14.25 -16.82
N HIS A 192 5.14 -15.34 -17.22
CA HIS A 192 5.02 -15.86 -18.58
C HIS A 192 5.97 -17.02 -18.85
N GLY A 193 5.43 -18.23 -18.65
CA GLY A 193 6.16 -19.48 -18.79
C GLY A 193 5.88 -20.47 -17.65
N ASP A 194 5.78 -21.75 -18.00
CA ASP A 194 5.81 -22.89 -17.08
C ASP A 194 7.27 -23.30 -16.77
N PHE A 195 7.86 -22.65 -15.77
CA PHE A 195 9.25 -22.91 -15.38
C PHE A 195 9.39 -24.20 -14.57
N ASN A 196 8.29 -24.75 -14.07
CA ASN A 196 8.28 -25.91 -13.18
C ASN A 196 7.81 -27.21 -13.83
N GLY A 197 7.28 -27.16 -15.06
CA GLY A 197 6.86 -28.29 -15.88
C GLY A 197 5.46 -28.82 -15.57
N ASP A 198 4.60 -28.08 -14.85
CA ASP A 198 3.25 -28.52 -14.45
C ASP A 198 2.13 -28.09 -15.42
N GLY A 199 2.49 -27.47 -16.54
CA GLY A 199 1.59 -26.96 -17.56
C GLY A 199 0.93 -25.63 -17.20
N ARG A 200 1.46 -24.88 -16.23
CA ARG A 200 0.88 -23.59 -15.78
C ARG A 200 1.92 -22.50 -15.70
N GLU A 201 1.49 -21.25 -15.91
CA GLU A 201 2.39 -20.11 -15.75
C GLU A 201 2.84 -19.91 -14.31
N ASP A 202 4.15 -19.72 -14.15
CA ASP A 202 4.78 -19.37 -12.88
C ASP A 202 5.07 -17.87 -12.77
N LEU A 203 5.17 -17.37 -11.53
CA LEU A 203 5.68 -16.04 -11.23
C LEU A 203 7.11 -16.12 -10.70
N ILE A 204 8.03 -15.44 -11.35
CA ILE A 204 9.39 -15.21 -10.88
C ILE A 204 9.44 -13.87 -10.13
N ALA A 205 10.09 -13.84 -8.97
CA ALA A 205 10.28 -12.63 -8.19
C ALA A 205 11.68 -12.54 -7.60
N ARG A 206 12.25 -11.33 -7.64
CA ARG A 206 13.53 -11.03 -6.98
C ARG A 206 13.29 -10.32 -5.66
N GLU A 207 13.82 -10.88 -4.57
CA GLU A 207 13.80 -10.25 -3.25
C GLU A 207 14.84 -9.14 -3.17
N ALA A 208 14.40 -7.92 -2.83
CA ALA A 208 15.22 -6.73 -2.91
C ALA A 208 16.42 -6.77 -1.95
N SER A 209 16.20 -7.22 -0.71
CA SER A 209 17.21 -7.19 0.36
C SER A 209 18.31 -8.22 0.19
N THR A 210 18.00 -9.40 -0.36
CA THR A 210 18.94 -10.52 -0.47
C THR A 210 19.44 -10.74 -1.89
N GLY A 211 18.69 -10.28 -2.90
CA GLY A 211 18.94 -10.64 -4.30
C GLY A 211 18.64 -12.12 -4.59
N LYS A 212 17.88 -12.81 -3.73
CA LYS A 212 17.39 -14.15 -4.04
C LYS A 212 16.34 -14.09 -5.13
N LEU A 213 16.41 -15.06 -6.05
CA LEU A 213 15.38 -15.27 -7.06
C LEU A 213 14.46 -16.41 -6.61
N TRP A 214 13.18 -16.14 -6.62
CA TRP A 214 12.13 -17.07 -6.20
C TRP A 214 11.19 -17.36 -7.36
N LEU A 215 10.76 -18.60 -7.46
CA LEU A 215 9.66 -19.04 -8.30
C LEU A 215 8.43 -19.29 -7.44
N TYR A 216 7.29 -18.80 -7.86
CA TYR A 216 5.99 -19.03 -7.25
C TYR A 216 5.16 -19.83 -8.24
N PRO A 217 4.89 -21.12 -7.95
CA PRO A 217 4.14 -21.97 -8.88
C PRO A 217 2.76 -21.41 -9.21
N GLY A 218 2.36 -21.47 -10.47
CA GLY A 218 0.98 -21.23 -10.87
C GLY A 218 0.02 -22.26 -10.28
N THR A 219 -1.28 -21.96 -10.26
CA THR A 219 -2.32 -22.93 -9.92
C THR A 219 -3.51 -22.77 -10.86
N SER A 220 -4.32 -23.82 -11.01
CA SER A 220 -5.54 -23.79 -11.84
C SER A 220 -6.57 -22.73 -11.47
N THR A 221 -6.43 -22.10 -10.31
CA THR A 221 -7.38 -21.08 -9.83
C THR A 221 -6.84 -19.65 -9.97
N GLY A 222 -5.72 -19.46 -10.70
CA GLY A 222 -5.02 -18.18 -10.81
C GLY A 222 -4.42 -17.71 -9.48
N LYS A 223 -4.10 -18.63 -8.56
CA LYS A 223 -3.34 -18.36 -7.32
C LYS A 223 -1.88 -18.80 -7.47
N LEU A 224 -1.05 -18.43 -6.49
CA LEU A 224 0.34 -18.86 -6.38
C LEU A 224 0.51 -19.97 -5.33
N GLY A 225 1.32 -20.97 -5.67
CA GLY A 225 1.75 -22.05 -4.78
C GLY A 225 2.91 -21.66 -3.86
N LYS A 226 3.42 -22.65 -3.11
CA LYS A 226 4.58 -22.47 -2.22
C LYS A 226 5.82 -22.13 -3.06
N ARG A 227 6.47 -21.01 -2.75
CA ARG A 227 7.66 -20.56 -3.47
C ARG A 227 8.83 -21.55 -3.40
N LYS A 228 9.60 -21.63 -4.47
CA LYS A 228 10.85 -22.38 -4.62
C LYS A 228 12.01 -21.41 -4.83
N LEU A 229 13.17 -21.70 -4.25
CA LEU A 229 14.37 -20.89 -4.47
C LEU A 229 14.96 -21.26 -5.84
N VAL A 230 15.12 -20.29 -6.72
CA VAL A 230 15.74 -20.47 -8.05
C VAL A 230 17.22 -20.15 -7.97
N GLY A 231 17.58 -19.06 -7.28
CA GLY A 231 18.97 -18.66 -7.07
C GLY A 231 19.17 -17.95 -5.74
N SER A 232 20.25 -18.31 -5.05
CA SER A 232 20.54 -17.89 -3.68
C SER A 232 21.15 -16.49 -3.55
N SER A 233 21.75 -15.96 -4.61
CA SER A 233 22.41 -14.65 -4.66
C SER A 233 22.66 -14.19 -6.10
N GLY A 234 23.30 -13.03 -6.29
CA GLY A 234 23.76 -12.54 -7.59
C GLY A 234 22.70 -11.81 -8.43
N TRP A 235 21.41 -12.05 -8.23
CA TRP A 235 20.36 -11.44 -9.06
C TRP A 235 20.19 -9.93 -8.86
N ASN A 236 20.75 -9.37 -7.78
CA ASN A 236 20.83 -7.92 -7.59
C ASN A 236 21.86 -7.24 -8.53
N ALA A 237 22.66 -8.01 -9.25
CA ALA A 237 23.50 -7.53 -10.35
C ALA A 237 22.75 -7.37 -11.68
N MET A 238 21.47 -7.76 -11.74
CA MET A 238 20.60 -7.51 -12.88
C MET A 238 19.86 -6.17 -12.66
N ALA A 239 19.79 -5.30 -13.65
CA ALA A 239 18.87 -4.16 -13.65
C ALA A 239 17.42 -4.66 -13.78
N ASN A 240 17.16 -5.42 -14.84
CA ASN A 240 15.84 -5.88 -15.26
C ASN A 240 15.80 -7.40 -15.44
N LEU A 241 14.62 -7.99 -15.26
CA LEU A 241 14.34 -9.40 -15.52
C LEU A 241 13.02 -9.50 -16.29
N ILE A 242 13.00 -10.27 -17.36
CA ILE A 242 11.82 -10.56 -18.16
C ILE A 242 11.77 -12.06 -18.50
N SER A 243 10.62 -12.69 -18.34
CA SER A 243 10.38 -13.99 -18.95
C SER A 243 10.02 -13.78 -20.43
N VAL A 244 10.64 -14.56 -21.31
CA VAL A 244 10.58 -14.34 -22.78
C VAL A 244 9.88 -15.48 -23.52
N GLY A 245 9.34 -16.47 -22.81
CA GLY A 245 8.90 -17.72 -23.44
C GLY A 245 10.10 -18.58 -23.82
N ASP A 246 9.92 -19.50 -24.77
CA ASP A 246 11.00 -20.37 -25.26
C ASP A 246 11.87 -19.62 -26.28
N PHE A 247 12.88 -18.90 -25.79
CA PHE A 247 13.80 -18.12 -26.63
C PHE A 247 14.91 -18.99 -27.22
N SER A 248 15.26 -20.07 -26.54
CA SER A 248 16.31 -21.01 -26.94
C SER A 248 15.84 -22.10 -27.91
N GLY A 249 14.54 -22.29 -28.05
CA GLY A 249 13.93 -23.30 -28.92
C GLY A 249 13.97 -24.72 -28.33
N ASP A 250 14.15 -24.85 -27.01
CA ASP A 250 14.27 -26.15 -26.32
C ASP A 250 12.94 -26.68 -25.77
N GLY A 251 11.84 -25.97 -26.05
CA GLY A 251 10.50 -26.27 -25.59
C GLY A 251 10.18 -25.80 -24.18
N ARG A 252 11.06 -25.01 -23.54
CA ARG A 252 10.93 -24.57 -22.15
C ARG A 252 11.01 -23.05 -22.07
N PRO A 253 10.34 -22.41 -21.09
CA PRO A 253 10.41 -20.98 -20.96
C PRO A 253 11.76 -20.54 -20.38
N ASP A 254 12.26 -19.44 -20.92
CA ASP A 254 13.53 -18.83 -20.60
C ASP A 254 13.33 -17.48 -19.90
N LEU A 255 14.39 -17.06 -19.20
CA LEU A 255 14.48 -15.76 -18.56
C LEU A 255 15.60 -14.96 -19.21
N ALA A 256 15.32 -13.72 -19.59
CA ALA A 256 16.32 -12.76 -20.04
C ALA A 256 16.49 -11.64 -19.01
N THR A 257 17.71 -11.19 -18.80
CA THR A 257 18.04 -10.10 -17.88
C THR A 257 18.97 -9.10 -18.54
N VAL A 258 18.97 -7.88 -18.01
CA VAL A 258 19.97 -6.87 -18.36
C VAL A 258 20.80 -6.59 -17.13
N THR A 259 22.13 -6.57 -17.26
CA THR A 259 23.05 -6.34 -16.15
C THR A 259 23.04 -4.88 -15.68
N ASN A 260 23.41 -4.66 -14.41
CA ASN A 260 23.75 -3.34 -13.87
C ASN A 260 25.23 -3.29 -13.47
N LYS A 261 25.68 -2.15 -12.94
CA LYS A 261 27.09 -1.93 -12.56
C LYS A 261 27.67 -2.93 -11.55
N LYS A 262 26.84 -3.70 -10.83
CA LYS A 262 27.28 -4.73 -9.88
C LYS A 262 27.61 -6.07 -10.57
N TYR A 263 27.32 -6.21 -11.86
CA TYR A 263 27.66 -7.42 -12.60
C TYR A 263 29.15 -7.51 -12.83
N VAL A 264 29.70 -8.71 -12.64
CA VAL A 264 31.14 -8.98 -12.66
C VAL A 264 31.49 -9.87 -13.84
N ILE A 265 32.46 -9.44 -14.65
CA ILE A 265 33.06 -10.19 -15.75
C ILE A 265 34.55 -10.30 -15.47
N ASP A 266 35.09 -11.52 -15.44
CA ASP A 266 36.51 -11.79 -15.24
C ASP A 266 37.13 -11.07 -14.01
N GLY A 267 36.33 -10.93 -12.95
CA GLY A 267 36.72 -10.27 -11.69
C GLY A 267 36.45 -8.76 -11.63
N TYR A 268 36.02 -8.13 -12.72
CA TYR A 268 35.75 -6.69 -12.79
C TYR A 268 34.26 -6.38 -12.80
N SER A 269 33.85 -5.45 -11.94
CA SER A 269 32.49 -4.87 -11.96
C SER A 269 32.41 -3.68 -12.91
N GLY A 270 31.19 -3.23 -13.24
CA GLY A 270 31.00 -2.02 -14.06
C GLY A 270 30.53 -2.29 -15.48
N HIS A 271 29.89 -3.45 -15.70
CA HIS A 271 29.37 -3.86 -17.01
C HIS A 271 27.83 -3.80 -17.05
N PRO A 272 27.19 -2.60 -16.99
CA PRO A 272 25.75 -2.48 -17.18
C PRO A 272 25.36 -2.70 -18.65
N GLY A 273 24.12 -3.13 -18.89
CA GLY A 273 23.56 -3.15 -20.25
C GLY A 273 23.85 -4.42 -21.06
N TRP A 274 24.51 -5.42 -20.47
CA TRP A 274 24.69 -6.72 -21.11
C TRP A 274 23.41 -7.54 -20.98
N LEU A 275 22.99 -8.17 -22.09
CA LEU A 275 21.91 -9.14 -22.09
C LEU A 275 22.45 -10.50 -21.64
N VAL A 276 21.78 -11.12 -20.66
CA VAL A 276 22.08 -12.46 -20.17
C VAL A 276 20.82 -13.30 -20.25
N SER A 277 20.89 -14.41 -20.97
CA SER A 277 19.81 -15.40 -21.09
C SER A 277 20.05 -16.56 -20.13
N TYR A 278 18.97 -17.05 -19.54
CA TYR A 278 18.95 -18.19 -18.63
C TYR A 278 17.90 -19.17 -19.12
N ARG A 279 18.33 -20.38 -19.49
CA ARG A 279 17.43 -21.40 -20.01
C ARG A 279 16.63 -22.08 -18.90
N GLY A 280 15.36 -22.34 -19.16
CA GLY A 280 14.49 -23.09 -18.25
C GLY A 280 14.87 -24.56 -18.13
N ARG A 281 14.72 -25.16 -16.94
CA ARG A 281 14.87 -26.62 -16.76
C ARG A 281 13.57 -27.37 -16.54
N SER A 282 12.41 -26.68 -16.61
CA SER A 282 11.07 -27.23 -16.32
C SER A 282 10.99 -28.03 -15.00
N ASN A 283 11.78 -27.65 -14.02
CA ASN A 283 11.77 -28.21 -12.66
C ASN A 283 11.79 -27.11 -11.59
N GLY A 284 11.61 -25.86 -12.02
CA GLY A 284 11.66 -24.66 -11.21
C GLY A 284 13.06 -24.07 -11.04
N THR A 285 14.03 -24.48 -11.85
CA THR A 285 15.40 -23.94 -11.87
C THR A 285 15.81 -23.44 -13.25
N LEU A 286 16.87 -22.65 -13.29
CA LEU A 286 17.45 -22.07 -14.51
C LEU A 286 18.89 -22.54 -14.70
N THR A 287 19.35 -22.63 -15.95
CA THR A 287 20.76 -22.85 -16.29
C THR A 287 21.66 -21.73 -15.77
N ALA A 288 22.97 -21.91 -15.90
CA ALA A 288 23.88 -20.78 -15.79
C ALA A 288 23.51 -19.72 -16.85
N GLY A 289 23.70 -18.45 -16.50
CA GLY A 289 23.43 -17.34 -17.41
C GLY A 289 24.46 -17.31 -18.53
N GLU A 290 23.97 -17.29 -19.76
CA GLU A 290 24.76 -17.15 -20.97
C GLU A 290 24.66 -15.68 -21.40
N ARG A 291 25.81 -15.01 -21.50
CA ARG A 291 25.87 -13.66 -22.05
C ARG A 291 25.71 -13.78 -23.55
N THR A 292 24.85 -12.97 -24.15
CA THR A 292 24.93 -12.77 -25.60
C THR A 292 26.12 -11.84 -25.86
N ASP A 293 27.03 -12.19 -26.76
CA ASP A 293 28.32 -11.49 -27.00
C ASP A 293 28.15 -10.10 -27.65
N GLY A 294 27.45 -9.20 -26.97
CA GLY A 294 27.25 -7.82 -27.39
C GLY A 294 26.76 -6.95 -26.24
N GLU A 295 27.49 -5.88 -25.97
CA GLU A 295 26.92 -4.74 -25.27
C GLU A 295 25.74 -4.20 -26.11
N TRP A 296 24.72 -3.65 -25.46
CA TRP A 296 23.61 -2.97 -26.16
C TRP A 296 24.09 -1.92 -27.19
N TRP A 297 25.31 -1.40 -27.03
CA TRP A 297 25.99 -0.52 -27.99
C TRP A 297 26.32 -1.20 -29.33
N GLY A 298 26.71 -2.48 -29.34
CA GLY A 298 27.01 -3.24 -30.55
C GLY A 298 25.79 -3.51 -31.44
N LEU A 299 24.57 -3.44 -30.89
CA LEU A 299 23.33 -3.55 -31.64
C LEU A 299 22.94 -2.25 -32.37
N ASN A 300 23.56 -1.10 -32.03
CA ASN A 300 23.29 0.18 -32.69
C ASN A 300 24.24 0.50 -33.85
N GLY A 301 25.14 -0.40 -34.24
CA GLY A 301 25.98 -0.22 -35.43
C GLY A 301 27.00 0.94 -35.36
N PHE A 302 27.30 1.47 -34.18
CA PHE A 302 28.38 2.44 -34.01
C PHE A 302 29.67 1.69 -33.65
N CYS A 303 30.36 1.22 -34.68
CA CYS A 303 31.81 0.94 -34.63
C CYS A 303 32.59 2.22 -34.89
#